data_AF-A0A968KJY0-F1
#
_entry.id   AF-A0A968KJY0-F1
#
_cell.length_a   1.000
_cell.length_b   1.000
_cell.length_c   1.000
_cell.angle_alpha   90.00
_cell.angle_beta   90.00
_cell.angle_gamma   90.00
#
_symmetry.space_group_name_H-M   'P 1'
#
loop_
_entity.id
_entity.type
_entity.pdbx_description
1 polymer ?
#
loop_
_entity_poly.entity_id
_entity_poly.type
_entity_poly.pdbx_seq_one_letter_code
_entity_poly.pdbx_strand_id
1 'polypeptide(L)'
;IMYPFVPDLKPDQGGETVHMKPGARVIIALGILTIATAVTFHQALHLPPFLGMMLGLGLLMAFGYYLKLWGERSVMKKLGIPKDRRAHPRFDIFQKVERVEFDTLLFFFGVLTAVGALQYIGYLALVSQNLYGTIGPTFSNILVGILSAIVDNIPVMYAVLKMNPGMGLDQWLLITLTTGVGGSLLSVGSAAGVAVMGVDRKNYTFLSHLKWAPAIF
;
A
#
# COMPACT_ATOMS: atom_id res chain seq x y z
N ILE A 1 13.18 -9.55 17.31
CA ILE A 1 13.96 -10.77 17.61
C ILE A 1 15.33 -10.56 17.00
N MET A 2 16.35 -10.31 17.82
CA MET A 2 17.75 -10.19 17.36
C MET A 2 18.35 -11.60 17.41
N TYR A 3 18.73 -12.11 16.25
CA TYR A 3 19.29 -13.46 16.12
C TYR A 3 20.77 -13.43 16.51
N PRO A 4 21.27 -14.31 17.41
CA PRO A 4 22.63 -14.24 17.97
C PRO A 4 23.76 -14.58 16.98
N PHE A 5 23.45 -14.88 15.73
CA PHE A 5 24.42 -15.25 14.68
C PHE A 5 24.68 -14.15 13.64
N VAL A 6 24.01 -13.00 13.74
CA VAL A 6 24.30 -11.88 12.83
C VAL A 6 25.37 -11.00 13.48
N PRO A 7 26.57 -10.88 12.88
CA PRO A 7 27.59 -9.97 13.39
C PRO A 7 27.04 -8.54 13.43
N ASP A 8 27.35 -7.80 14.50
CA ASP A 8 26.92 -6.41 14.73
C ASP A 8 27.71 -5.45 13.82
N LEU A 9 27.53 -5.64 12.50
CA LEU A 9 28.11 -4.83 11.45
C LEU A 9 27.10 -3.76 11.09
N LYS A 10 27.44 -2.49 11.37
CA LYS A 10 26.71 -1.36 10.83
C LYS A 10 27.08 -1.23 9.35
N PRO A 11 26.11 -1.23 8.42
CA PRO A 11 26.41 -0.90 7.03
C PRO A 11 27.03 0.50 7.00
N ASP A 12 28.10 0.68 6.21
CA ASP A 12 28.67 1.99 5.95
C ASP A 12 27.54 2.90 5.46
N GLN A 13 27.24 3.94 6.25
CA GLN A 13 26.23 4.92 5.84
C GLN A 13 26.81 5.64 4.63
N GLY A 14 26.36 5.24 3.43
CA GLY A 14 26.62 6.00 2.22
C GLY A 14 26.29 7.46 2.50
N GLY A 15 27.30 8.33 2.44
CA GLY A 15 27.26 9.73 2.89
C GLY A 15 26.40 10.66 2.03
N GLU A 16 25.29 10.17 1.47
CA GLU A 16 24.33 11.00 0.77
C GLU A 16 23.44 11.72 1.78
N THR A 17 23.81 12.96 2.10
CA THR A 17 22.96 13.86 2.87
C THR A 17 21.73 14.24 2.04
N VAL A 18 20.60 13.58 2.27
CA VAL A 18 19.33 13.91 1.59
C VAL A 18 18.78 15.22 2.13
N HIS A 19 18.93 16.31 1.36
CA HIS A 19 18.33 17.61 1.70
C HIS A 19 16.85 17.67 1.31
N MET A 20 15.98 17.95 2.29
CA MET A 20 14.56 18.14 2.05
C MET A 20 14.30 19.42 1.23
N LYS A 21 13.40 19.33 0.24
CA LYS A 21 12.95 20.48 -0.54
C LYS A 21 12.17 21.48 0.33
N PRO A 22 12.17 22.79 0.00
CA PRO A 22 11.34 23.78 0.68
C PRO A 22 9.87 23.37 0.70
N GLY A 23 9.21 23.47 1.87
CA GLY A 23 7.81 23.05 2.05
C GLY A 23 7.58 21.55 2.29
N ALA A 24 8.62 20.70 2.18
CA ALA A 24 8.47 19.25 2.36
C ALA A 24 7.92 18.86 3.74
N ARG A 25 8.37 19.50 4.82
CA ARG A 25 7.87 19.24 6.18
C ARG A 25 6.38 19.54 6.33
N VAL A 26 5.90 20.62 5.72
CA VAL A 26 4.48 21.01 5.77
C VAL A 26 3.64 20.07 4.91
N ILE A 27 4.14 19.65 3.75
CA ILE A 27 3.48 18.65 2.91
C ILE A 27 3.34 17.31 3.64
N ILE A 28 4.39 16.86 4.35
CA ILE A 28 4.33 15.64 5.17
C ILE A 28 3.28 15.79 6.28
N ALA A 29 3.27 16.93 6.99
CA ALA A 29 2.27 17.21 8.02
C ALA A 29 0.84 17.23 7.47
N LEU A 30 0.63 17.83 6.29
CA LEU A 30 -0.67 17.82 5.60
C LEU A 30 -1.08 16.41 5.17
N GLY A 31 -0.14 15.56 4.76
CA GLY A 31 -0.41 14.14 4.48
C GLY A 31 -0.88 13.39 5.72
N ILE A 32 -0.18 13.54 6.85
CA ILE A 32 -0.59 12.95 8.13
C ILE A 32 -1.96 13.47 8.57
N LEU A 33 -2.19 14.78 8.45
CA LEU A 33 -3.48 15.40 8.73
C LEU A 33 -4.59 14.85 7.83
N THR A 34 -4.31 14.60 6.55
CA THR A 34 -5.27 14.01 5.61
C THR A 34 -5.72 12.62 6.08
N ILE A 35 -4.77 11.78 6.52
CA ILE A 35 -5.06 10.44 7.07
C ILE A 35 -5.91 10.57 8.34
N ALA A 36 -5.50 11.45 9.27
CA ALA A 36 -6.25 11.67 10.51
C ALA A 36 -7.68 12.16 10.24
N THR A 37 -7.85 13.07 9.28
CA THR A 37 -9.17 13.58 8.89
C THR A 37 -10.03 12.50 8.26
N ALA A 38 -9.48 11.64 7.40
CA ALA A 38 -10.21 10.53 6.79
C ALA A 38 -10.72 9.52 7.84
N VAL A 39 -9.87 9.15 8.81
CA VAL A 39 -10.27 8.27 9.93
C VAL A 39 -11.30 8.94 10.82
N THR A 40 -11.10 10.22 11.17
CA THR A 40 -12.02 10.96 12.04
C THR A 40 -13.39 11.15 11.38
N PHE A 41 -13.44 11.45 10.08
CA PHE A 41 -14.70 11.60 9.34
C PHE A 41 -15.48 10.28 9.34
N HIS A 42 -14.79 9.16 9.18
CA HIS A 42 -15.43 7.85 9.23
C HIS A 42 -15.92 7.50 10.63
N GLN A 43 -15.07 7.65 11.66
CA GLN A 43 -15.36 7.18 13.00
C GLN A 43 -16.29 8.10 13.79
N ALA A 44 -16.13 9.42 13.67
CA ALA A 44 -16.89 10.39 14.45
C ALA A 44 -18.11 10.92 13.69
N LEU A 45 -17.97 11.19 12.39
CA LEU A 45 -19.02 11.82 11.58
C LEU A 45 -19.83 10.81 10.75
N HIS A 46 -19.45 9.52 10.74
CA HIS A 46 -20.05 8.47 9.91
C HIS A 46 -20.09 8.82 8.41
N LEU A 47 -19.18 9.70 7.99
CA LEU A 47 -19.03 10.10 6.60
C LEU A 47 -18.12 9.11 5.87
N PRO A 48 -18.31 8.91 4.56
CA PRO A 48 -17.39 8.13 3.76
C PRO A 48 -15.94 8.68 3.86
N PRO A 49 -14.92 7.81 4.08
CA PRO A 49 -13.53 8.25 4.25
C PRO A 49 -12.98 9.12 3.12
N PHE A 50 -13.50 8.93 1.89
CA PHE A 50 -13.05 9.68 0.72
C PHE A 50 -13.27 11.19 0.85
N LEU A 51 -14.29 11.63 1.60
CA LEU A 51 -14.53 13.06 1.83
C LEU A 51 -13.39 13.69 2.64
N GLY A 52 -12.90 12.99 3.66
CA GLY A 52 -11.73 13.44 4.43
C GLY A 52 -10.45 13.46 3.59
N MET A 53 -10.28 12.46 2.71
CA MET A 53 -9.18 12.43 1.75
C MET A 53 -9.24 13.60 0.74
N MET A 54 -10.43 13.91 0.21
CA MET A 54 -10.65 15.03 -0.71
C MET A 54 -10.40 16.38 -0.04
N LEU A 55 -10.80 16.55 1.22
CA LEU A 55 -10.49 17.75 2.00
C LEU A 55 -8.97 17.92 2.16
N GLY A 56 -8.28 16.85 2.53
CA GLY A 56 -6.82 16.85 2.65
C GLY A 56 -6.11 17.18 1.34
N LEU A 57 -6.58 16.62 0.22
CA LEU A 57 -6.09 16.97 -1.12
C LEU A 57 -6.33 18.45 -1.44
N GLY A 58 -7.50 18.99 -1.11
CA GLY A 58 -7.81 20.42 -1.29
C GLY A 58 -6.87 21.33 -0.49
N LEU A 59 -6.58 20.98 0.77
CA LEU A 59 -5.61 21.71 1.60
C LEU A 59 -4.18 21.62 1.03
N LEU A 60 -3.78 20.43 0.57
CA LEU A 60 -2.50 20.22 -0.08
C LEU A 60 -2.38 21.06 -1.37
N MET A 61 -3.44 21.14 -2.16
CA MET A 61 -3.50 21.96 -3.37
C MET A 61 -3.43 23.45 -3.04
N ALA A 62 -4.16 23.92 -2.02
CA ALA A 62 -4.09 25.30 -1.56
C ALA A 62 -2.68 25.67 -1.07
N PHE A 63 -2.04 24.78 -0.32
CA PHE A 63 -0.66 24.97 0.14
C PHE A 63 0.35 24.90 -1.02
N GLY A 64 0.17 23.98 -1.97
CA GLY A 64 1.00 23.90 -3.18
C GLY A 64 0.91 25.17 -4.02
N TYR A 65 -0.29 25.74 -4.16
CA TYR A 65 -0.52 27.03 -4.80
C TYR A 65 0.15 28.18 -4.04
N TYR A 66 0.05 28.21 -2.70
CA TYR A 66 0.75 29.18 -1.86
C TYR A 66 2.28 29.09 -2.03
N LEU A 67 2.84 27.87 -2.02
CA LEU A 67 4.27 27.63 -2.21
C LEU A 67 4.75 28.11 -3.59
N LYS A 68 3.92 27.93 -4.63
CA LYS A 68 4.17 28.47 -5.97
C LYS A 68 4.25 30.00 -5.97
N LEU A 69 3.33 30.68 -5.27
CA LEU A 69 3.30 32.15 -5.17
C LEU A 69 4.49 32.73 -4.39
N TRP A 70 4.93 32.07 -3.31
CA TRP A 70 5.94 32.59 -2.38
C TRP A 70 7.36 32.06 -2.61
N GLY A 71 7.51 30.76 -2.87
CA GLY A 71 8.81 30.10 -3.00
C GLY A 71 9.62 30.60 -4.18
N GLU A 72 8.96 30.93 -5.30
CA GLU A 72 9.60 31.52 -6.47
C GLU A 72 10.04 32.97 -6.21
N ARG A 73 9.22 33.79 -5.54
CA ARG A 73 9.56 35.21 -5.31
C ARG A 73 10.80 35.41 -4.45
N SER A 74 10.95 34.67 -3.36
CA SER A 74 12.08 34.87 -2.44
C SER A 74 13.40 34.28 -2.96
N VAL A 75 13.34 33.16 -3.69
CA VAL A 75 14.54 32.51 -4.27
C VAL A 75 14.98 33.20 -5.56
N MET A 76 14.05 33.59 -6.45
CA MET A 76 14.39 34.30 -7.68
C MET A 76 14.94 35.70 -7.42
N LYS A 77 14.47 36.38 -6.37
CA LYS A 77 14.96 37.71 -5.97
C LYS A 77 16.38 37.66 -5.37
N LYS A 78 16.76 36.54 -4.73
CA LYS A 78 18.14 36.32 -4.24
C LYS A 78 19.13 35.95 -5.36
N LEU A 79 18.65 35.36 -6.46
CA LEU A 79 19.49 34.91 -7.58
C LEU A 79 19.63 35.95 -8.72
N GLY A 80 19.01 37.13 -8.60
CA GLY A 80 19.18 38.23 -9.57
C GLY A 80 18.63 37.96 -10.98
N ILE A 81 17.80 36.94 -11.16
CA ILE A 81 17.30 36.51 -12.47
C ILE A 81 16.14 37.43 -12.90
N PRO A 82 16.20 38.10 -14.07
CA PRO A 82 15.13 38.98 -14.54
C PRO A 82 13.82 38.23 -14.76
N LYS A 83 12.70 38.96 -14.70
CA LYS A 83 11.29 38.49 -14.69
C LYS A 83 10.83 37.64 -15.89
N ASP A 84 11.71 37.24 -16.80
CA ASP A 84 11.35 36.76 -18.15
C ASP A 84 11.56 35.25 -18.41
N ARG A 85 11.48 34.44 -17.37
CA ARG A 85 11.32 32.98 -17.51
C ARG A 85 10.04 32.52 -16.84
N ARG A 86 8.89 32.89 -17.44
CA ARG A 86 7.57 32.30 -17.14
C ARG A 86 7.46 30.80 -17.48
N ALA A 87 8.57 30.15 -17.89
CA ALA A 87 8.50 28.82 -18.47
C ALA A 87 8.42 27.68 -17.44
N HIS A 88 9.12 27.71 -16.29
CA HIS A 88 9.02 26.62 -15.28
C HIS A 88 9.37 27.13 -13.88
N PRO A 89 8.52 26.88 -12.85
CA PRO A 89 8.48 25.59 -12.17
C PRO A 89 7.05 25.06 -11.92
N ARG A 90 6.78 23.87 -12.44
CA ARG A 90 5.52 23.15 -12.20
C ARG A 90 5.67 22.32 -10.92
N PHE A 91 5.44 22.89 -9.73
CA PHE A 91 4.97 22.04 -8.63
C PHE A 91 3.50 21.73 -8.91
N ASP A 92 3.30 20.89 -9.91
CA ASP A 92 1.99 20.44 -10.32
C ASP A 92 1.72 19.14 -9.59
N ILE A 93 0.93 19.25 -8.52
CA ILE A 93 0.47 18.09 -7.76
C ILE A 93 -0.25 17.14 -8.72
N PHE A 94 -0.95 17.64 -9.74
CA PHE A 94 -1.60 16.79 -10.73
C PHE A 94 -0.61 16.03 -11.61
N GLN A 95 0.49 16.62 -12.07
CA GLN A 95 1.53 15.84 -12.79
C GLN A 95 2.21 14.78 -11.90
N LYS A 96 2.26 15.00 -10.59
CA LYS A 96 2.78 14.00 -9.64
C LYS A 96 1.74 12.93 -9.29
N VAL A 97 0.47 13.31 -9.22
CA VAL A 97 -0.68 12.43 -9.03
C VAL A 97 -0.97 11.63 -10.31
N GLU A 98 -0.69 12.17 -11.49
CA GLU A 98 -0.81 11.47 -12.79
C GLU A 98 0.17 10.29 -12.87
N ARG A 99 1.32 10.40 -12.20
CA ARG A 99 2.26 9.28 -12.00
C ARG A 99 1.84 8.31 -10.89
N VAL A 100 0.69 8.50 -10.26
CA VAL A 100 0.12 7.48 -9.36
C VAL A 100 -0.14 6.24 -10.18
N GLU A 101 -0.01 5.10 -9.53
CA GLU A 101 -0.02 3.77 -10.14
C GLU A 101 -1.40 3.41 -10.77
N PHE A 102 -1.73 4.03 -11.90
CA PHE A 102 -2.94 3.72 -12.67
C PHE A 102 -2.96 2.25 -13.09
N ASP A 103 -1.80 1.67 -13.38
CA ASP A 103 -1.67 0.25 -13.69
C ASP A 103 -2.14 -0.63 -12.52
N THR A 104 -1.70 -0.29 -11.29
CA THR A 104 -2.13 -0.98 -10.05
C THR A 104 -3.62 -0.77 -9.78
N LEU A 105 -4.15 0.45 -9.99
CA LEU A 105 -5.57 0.75 -9.81
C LEU A 105 -6.45 -0.01 -10.81
N LEU A 106 -6.06 -0.06 -12.09
CA LEU A 106 -6.76 -0.80 -13.13
C LEU A 106 -6.69 -2.32 -12.89
N PHE A 107 -5.55 -2.82 -12.41
CA PHE A 107 -5.42 -4.20 -11.96
C PHE A 107 -6.44 -4.54 -10.87
N PHE A 108 -6.48 -3.76 -9.79
CA PHE A 108 -7.44 -4.00 -8.70
C PHE A 108 -8.88 -3.86 -9.18
N PHE A 109 -9.20 -2.82 -9.97
CA PHE A 109 -10.52 -2.65 -10.55
C PHE A 109 -10.95 -3.89 -11.37
N GLY A 110 -10.07 -4.39 -12.24
CA GLY A 110 -10.34 -5.58 -13.05
C GLY A 110 -10.57 -6.83 -12.21
N VAL A 111 -9.70 -7.09 -11.24
CA VAL A 111 -9.80 -8.28 -10.37
C VAL A 111 -11.05 -8.22 -9.48
N LEU A 112 -11.34 -7.09 -8.86
CA LEU A 112 -12.54 -6.90 -8.03
C LEU A 112 -13.82 -7.06 -8.87
N THR A 113 -13.81 -6.54 -10.11
CA THR A 113 -14.94 -6.71 -11.04
C THR A 113 -15.12 -8.17 -11.45
N ALA A 114 -14.03 -8.89 -11.74
CA ALA A 114 -14.08 -10.32 -12.07
C ALA A 114 -14.62 -11.17 -10.90
N VAL A 115 -14.16 -10.90 -9.68
CA VAL A 115 -14.70 -11.55 -8.47
C VAL A 115 -16.18 -11.19 -8.27
N GLY A 116 -16.56 -9.94 -8.51
CA GLY A 116 -17.95 -9.50 -8.48
C GLY A 116 -18.83 -10.24 -9.51
N ALA A 117 -18.32 -10.47 -10.71
CA ALA A 117 -19.01 -11.25 -11.73
C ALA A 117 -19.15 -12.73 -11.31
N LEU A 118 -18.11 -13.33 -10.74
CA LEU A 118 -18.17 -14.70 -10.20
C LEU A 118 -19.19 -14.83 -9.06
N GLN A 119 -19.31 -13.81 -8.20
CA GLN A 119 -20.37 -13.72 -7.19
C GLN A 119 -21.75 -13.65 -7.84
N TYR A 120 -21.92 -12.79 -8.83
CA TYR A 120 -23.21 -12.58 -9.51
C TYR A 120 -23.71 -13.86 -10.21
N ILE A 121 -22.80 -14.63 -10.82
CA ILE A 121 -23.13 -15.91 -11.49
C ILE A 121 -23.27 -17.06 -10.48
N GLY A 122 -22.94 -16.85 -9.20
CA GLY A 122 -23.12 -17.82 -8.12
C GLY A 122 -21.97 -18.80 -7.91
N TYR A 123 -20.86 -18.68 -8.66
CA TYR A 123 -19.69 -19.54 -8.49
C TYR A 123 -19.06 -19.39 -7.10
N LEU A 124 -19.02 -18.17 -6.56
CA LEU A 124 -18.50 -17.95 -5.21
C LEU A 124 -19.34 -18.66 -4.14
N ALA A 125 -20.65 -18.84 -4.34
CA ALA A 125 -21.48 -19.58 -3.41
C ALA A 125 -21.11 -21.08 -3.37
N LEU A 126 -20.84 -21.68 -4.53
CA LEU A 126 -20.36 -23.07 -4.63
C LEU A 126 -18.98 -23.23 -3.97
N VAL A 127 -18.08 -22.28 -4.20
CA VAL A 127 -16.75 -22.25 -3.58
C VAL A 127 -16.88 -22.11 -2.06
N SER A 128 -17.76 -21.22 -1.59
CA SER A 128 -18.04 -21.01 -0.16
C SER A 128 -18.55 -22.29 0.51
N GLN A 129 -19.52 -22.97 -0.10
CA GLN A 129 -20.08 -24.22 0.45
C GLN A 129 -19.02 -25.33 0.54
N ASN A 130 -18.17 -25.47 -0.47
CA ASN A 130 -17.14 -26.50 -0.48
C ASN A 130 -16.02 -26.21 0.53
N LEU A 131 -15.50 -24.99 0.56
CA LEU A 131 -14.46 -24.59 1.51
C LEU A 131 -15.03 -24.56 2.94
N TYR A 132 -15.95 -23.65 3.21
CA TYR A 132 -16.37 -23.37 4.58
C TYR A 132 -17.42 -24.34 5.11
N GLY A 133 -18.20 -24.98 4.24
CA GLY A 133 -19.19 -25.99 4.64
C GLY A 133 -18.61 -27.40 4.76
N THR A 134 -17.90 -27.89 3.74
CA THR A 134 -17.39 -29.27 3.71
C THR A 134 -16.04 -29.42 4.41
N ILE A 135 -15.07 -28.56 4.09
CA ILE A 135 -13.70 -28.64 4.65
C ILE A 135 -13.66 -28.02 6.06
N GLY A 136 -14.50 -27.00 6.28
CA GLY A 136 -14.62 -26.27 7.53
C GLY A 136 -13.77 -25.00 7.58
N PRO A 137 -14.13 -24.03 8.46
CA PRO A 137 -13.51 -22.70 8.46
C PRO A 137 -12.00 -22.69 8.71
N THR A 138 -11.51 -23.43 9.72
CA THR A 138 -10.10 -23.41 10.10
C THR A 138 -9.17 -23.84 8.98
N PHE A 139 -9.45 -25.01 8.38
CA PHE A 139 -8.64 -25.53 7.28
C PHE A 139 -8.77 -24.65 6.02
N SER A 140 -9.96 -24.13 5.74
CA SER A 140 -10.17 -23.19 4.64
C SER A 140 -9.36 -21.92 4.82
N ASN A 141 -9.35 -21.32 6.02
CA ASN A 141 -8.61 -20.10 6.31
C ASN A 141 -7.09 -20.28 6.17
N ILE A 142 -6.56 -21.44 6.57
CA ILE A 142 -5.15 -21.79 6.37
C ILE A 142 -4.85 -21.95 4.88
N LEU A 143 -5.68 -22.73 4.15
CA LEU A 143 -5.50 -22.97 2.72
C LEU A 143 -5.58 -21.67 1.90
N VAL A 144 -6.57 -20.83 2.19
CA VAL A 144 -6.72 -19.51 1.55
C VAL A 144 -5.54 -18.61 1.87
N GLY A 145 -5.02 -18.64 3.11
CA GLY A 145 -3.80 -17.93 3.48
C GLY A 145 -2.57 -18.37 2.68
N ILE A 146 -2.39 -19.67 2.48
CA ILE A 146 -1.32 -20.21 1.62
C ILE A 146 -1.52 -19.78 0.16
N LEU A 147 -2.75 -19.82 -0.36
CA LEU A 147 -3.05 -19.34 -1.71
C LEU A 147 -2.75 -17.83 -1.86
N SER A 148 -2.92 -17.06 -0.80
CA SER A 148 -2.54 -15.64 -0.73
C SER A 148 -1.01 -15.41 -0.75
N ALA A 149 -0.19 -16.45 -0.69
CA ALA A 149 1.24 -16.33 -0.97
C ALA A 149 1.55 -16.23 -2.46
N ILE A 150 0.64 -16.73 -3.30
CA ILE A 150 0.76 -16.75 -4.76
C ILE A 150 -0.05 -15.60 -5.37
N VAL A 151 -1.25 -15.38 -4.86
CA VAL A 151 -2.17 -14.32 -5.26
C VAL A 151 -2.11 -13.19 -4.24
N ASP A 152 -2.25 -11.95 -4.67
CA ASP A 152 -2.26 -10.80 -3.75
C ASP A 152 -3.40 -10.92 -2.70
N ASN A 153 -3.14 -10.38 -1.50
CA ASN A 153 -4.02 -10.51 -0.34
C ASN A 153 -5.35 -9.74 -0.53
N ILE A 154 -5.33 -8.63 -1.27
CA ILE A 154 -6.52 -7.80 -1.51
C ILE A 154 -7.58 -8.56 -2.33
N PRO A 155 -7.29 -9.13 -3.51
CA PRO A 155 -8.23 -9.98 -4.24
C PRO A 155 -8.77 -11.16 -3.45
N VAL A 156 -7.90 -11.87 -2.74
CA VAL A 156 -8.26 -13.08 -1.99
C VAL A 156 -9.24 -12.73 -0.86
N MET A 157 -8.92 -11.70 -0.08
CA MET A 157 -9.81 -11.24 0.99
C MET A 157 -11.13 -10.70 0.45
N TYR A 158 -11.10 -9.98 -0.68
CA TYR A 158 -12.34 -9.53 -1.31
C TYR A 158 -13.25 -10.69 -1.72
N ALA A 159 -12.68 -11.78 -2.27
CA ALA A 159 -13.45 -12.97 -2.61
C ALA A 159 -14.09 -13.60 -1.37
N VAL A 160 -13.36 -13.75 -0.27
CA VAL A 160 -13.92 -14.32 0.98
C VAL A 160 -15.01 -13.42 1.57
N LEU A 161 -14.80 -12.09 1.57
CA LEU A 161 -15.82 -11.14 1.99
C LEU A 161 -17.09 -11.23 1.14
N LYS A 162 -16.97 -11.50 -0.17
CA LYS A 162 -18.13 -11.70 -1.05
C LYS A 162 -18.83 -13.03 -0.85
N MET A 163 -18.07 -14.09 -0.54
CA MET A 163 -18.64 -15.38 -0.15
C MET A 163 -19.42 -15.30 1.16
N ASN A 164 -19.03 -14.38 2.06
CA ASN A 164 -19.61 -14.16 3.39
C ASN A 164 -19.94 -15.47 4.14
N PRO A 165 -18.94 -16.35 4.37
CA PRO A 165 -19.17 -17.62 5.05
C PRO A 165 -19.61 -17.38 6.50
N GLY A 166 -20.54 -18.20 6.99
CA GLY A 166 -20.98 -18.17 8.38
C GLY A 166 -19.90 -18.73 9.31
N MET A 167 -18.99 -17.87 9.78
CA MET A 167 -17.91 -18.25 10.70
C MET A 167 -17.75 -17.25 11.86
N GLY A 168 -17.23 -17.74 12.98
CA GLY A 168 -17.01 -16.95 14.19
C GLY A 168 -15.93 -15.87 14.04
N LEU A 169 -15.87 -14.94 15.00
CA LEU A 169 -14.89 -13.86 15.01
C LEU A 169 -13.43 -14.38 15.01
N ASP A 170 -13.19 -15.49 15.69
CA ASP A 170 -11.91 -16.19 15.72
C ASP A 170 -11.43 -16.59 14.31
N GLN A 171 -12.36 -17.05 13.47
CA GLN A 171 -12.07 -17.45 12.08
C GLN A 171 -11.86 -16.24 11.18
N TRP A 172 -12.60 -15.14 11.40
CA TRP A 172 -12.36 -13.87 10.72
C TRP A 172 -10.99 -13.28 11.07
N LEU A 173 -10.55 -13.40 12.32
CA LEU A 173 -9.20 -13.00 12.74
C LEU A 173 -8.15 -13.94 12.15
N LEU A 174 -8.41 -15.26 12.14
CA LEU A 174 -7.51 -16.25 11.56
C LEU A 174 -7.27 -15.97 10.09
N ILE A 175 -8.32 -15.80 9.28
CA ILE A 175 -8.12 -15.53 7.85
C ILE A 175 -7.41 -14.20 7.59
N THR A 176 -7.71 -13.18 8.40
CA THR A 176 -7.03 -11.88 8.30
C THR A 176 -5.53 -12.05 8.58
N LEU A 177 -5.17 -12.88 9.58
CA LEU A 177 -3.79 -13.19 9.89
C LEU A 177 -3.14 -14.06 8.80
N THR A 178 -3.79 -15.15 8.36
CA THR A 178 -3.21 -16.09 7.41
C THR A 178 -3.06 -15.49 6.02
N THR A 179 -3.97 -14.62 5.57
CA THR A 179 -3.82 -13.89 4.29
C THR A 179 -2.83 -12.72 4.41
N GLY A 180 -2.83 -12.02 5.54
CA GLY A 180 -1.86 -10.95 5.81
C GLY A 180 -0.42 -11.44 5.89
N VAL A 181 -0.18 -12.58 6.55
CA VAL A 181 1.13 -13.23 6.65
C VAL A 181 1.43 -14.08 5.42
N GLY A 182 0.42 -14.68 4.81
CA GLY A 182 0.53 -15.60 3.67
C GLY A 182 1.33 -15.03 2.51
N GLY A 183 1.08 -13.77 2.14
CA GLY A 183 1.86 -13.05 1.12
C GLY A 183 3.36 -13.01 1.39
N SER A 184 3.79 -13.11 2.64
CA SER A 184 5.20 -13.11 3.00
C SER A 184 5.87 -14.49 2.87
N LEU A 185 5.10 -15.59 2.77
CA LEU A 185 5.64 -16.97 2.66
C LEU A 185 6.48 -17.17 1.40
N LEU A 186 6.17 -16.42 0.34
CA LEU A 186 6.92 -16.40 -0.92
C LEU A 186 7.43 -14.99 -1.16
N SER A 187 8.67 -14.85 -1.63
CA SER A 187 9.25 -13.53 -1.93
C SER A 187 8.51 -12.75 -3.02
N VAL A 188 7.68 -13.45 -3.80
CA VAL A 188 6.83 -12.88 -4.86
C VAL A 188 5.46 -12.44 -4.33
N GLY A 189 4.97 -13.03 -3.24
CA GLY A 189 3.64 -12.77 -2.68
C GLY A 189 3.55 -11.46 -1.89
N SER A 190 4.66 -10.75 -1.68
CA SER A 190 4.72 -9.52 -0.90
C SER A 190 5.49 -8.44 -1.64
N ALA A 191 4.91 -7.22 -1.68
CA ALA A 191 5.56 -6.04 -2.26
C ALA A 191 6.94 -5.77 -1.65
N ALA A 192 7.12 -6.05 -0.36
CA ALA A 192 8.42 -5.95 0.29
C ALA A 192 9.42 -6.99 -0.24
N GLY A 193 8.97 -8.23 -0.44
CA GLY A 193 9.80 -9.30 -1.01
C GLY A 193 10.25 -8.98 -2.44
N VAL A 194 9.32 -8.51 -3.28
CA VAL A 194 9.59 -8.11 -4.66
C VAL A 194 10.52 -6.90 -4.72
N ALA A 195 10.34 -5.91 -3.84
CA ALA A 195 11.19 -4.74 -3.76
C ALA A 195 12.65 -5.11 -3.39
N VAL A 196 12.84 -5.95 -2.37
CA VAL A 196 14.19 -6.38 -1.95
C VAL A 196 14.85 -7.22 -3.04
N MET A 197 14.12 -8.13 -3.69
CA MET A 197 14.64 -8.87 -4.86
C MET A 197 15.00 -7.94 -6.03
N GLY A 198 14.26 -6.84 -6.20
CA GLY A 198 14.53 -5.83 -7.22
C GLY A 198 15.83 -5.06 -6.96
N VAL A 199 16.10 -4.70 -5.71
CA VAL A 199 17.26 -3.90 -5.26
C VAL A 199 18.53 -4.75 -5.14
N ASP A 200 18.45 -5.94 -4.54
CA ASP A 200 19.59 -6.83 -4.33
C ASP A 200 19.42 -8.18 -5.05
N ARG A 201 19.37 -8.11 -6.38
CA ARG A 201 19.23 -9.29 -7.26
C ARG A 201 20.34 -10.33 -7.09
N LYS A 202 21.51 -9.96 -6.56
CA LYS A 202 22.67 -10.85 -6.43
C LYS A 202 22.59 -11.70 -5.16
N ASN A 203 22.17 -11.12 -4.03
CA ASN A 203 22.13 -11.84 -2.76
C ASN A 203 20.71 -12.28 -2.35
N TYR A 204 19.67 -11.67 -2.90
CA TYR A 204 18.28 -11.95 -2.55
C TYR A 204 17.45 -12.40 -3.76
N THR A 205 17.27 -13.71 -3.87
CA THR A 205 16.49 -14.42 -4.89
C THR A 205 15.32 -15.18 -4.26
N PHE A 206 14.40 -15.70 -5.08
CA PHE A 206 13.29 -16.52 -4.61
C PHE A 206 13.76 -17.74 -3.81
N LEU A 207 14.78 -18.43 -4.31
CA LEU A 207 15.39 -19.59 -3.67
C LEU A 207 16.08 -19.23 -2.35
N SER A 208 16.75 -18.07 -2.28
CA SER A 208 17.36 -17.65 -1.02
C SER A 208 16.29 -17.28 0.02
N HIS A 209 15.18 -16.66 -0.39
CA HIS A 209 14.06 -16.40 0.52
C HIS A 209 13.46 -17.70 1.05
N LEU A 210 13.18 -18.65 0.15
CA LEU A 210 12.59 -19.94 0.53
C LEU A 210 13.50 -20.77 1.45
N LYS A 211 14.83 -20.70 1.24
CA LYS A 211 15.81 -21.33 2.14
C LYS A 211 15.67 -20.84 3.59
N TRP A 212 15.31 -19.58 3.78
CA TRP A 212 15.14 -18.96 5.10
C TRP A 212 13.70 -18.98 5.61
N ALA A 213 12.74 -19.44 4.81
CA ALA A 213 11.34 -19.52 5.23
C ALA A 213 11.13 -20.24 6.58
N PRO A 214 11.80 -21.37 6.90
CA PRO A 214 11.66 -22.03 8.20
C PRO A 214 12.23 -21.26 9.40
N ALA A 215 13.04 -20.22 9.16
CA ALA A 215 13.60 -19.37 10.21
C ALA A 215 12.84 -18.04 10.34
N ILE A 216 12.03 -17.69 9.34
CA ILE A 216 11.22 -16.46 9.26
C ILE A 216 9.78 -16.74 9.71
N PHE A 217 9.26 -17.94 9.42
CA PHE A 217 7.91 -18.44 9.74
C PHE A 217 8.00 -19.63 10.70
#